data_AF-D9PUV9-F1
#
_entry.id   AF-D9PUV9-F1
#
_cell.length_a   1.000
_cell.length_b   1.000
_cell.length_c   1.000
_cell.angle_alpha   90.00
_cell.angle_beta   90.00
_cell.angle_gamma   90.00
#
_symmetry.space_group_name_H-M   'P 1'
#
loop_
_entity.id
_entity.type
_entity.pdbx_description
1 polymer ?
#
loop_
_entity_poly.entity_id
_entity_poly.type
_entity_poly.pdbx_seq_one_letter_code
_entity_poly.pdbx_strand_id
1 'polypeptide(L)'
;MRKPYVILIGSASGIGKSTVASELARELNIKHLIETDFIREIVRGIIGPDYAPALHKSSFDAYTTLRDKERFRNNNIESLICAGFEEHASFVIPAVEKVIERAVADSDDVTIEGVHLLPGLLDIEKFEENASIHFFVLSAEENVHKERFVKRAMEVKRGGKHLEYFRENRVIHDYLVRKAREHDVPVINNDDIKCTIKRMLSFIRENCAEVTLQHPVERLGEVIDIIIKRHGGRIVDVSYPIPGFSQPLKREVNVYDPVEAERFLKRLNESPKRKRDLERLYTLSDNIHSHRICAPDPESLQAILDELEEKGLIYREEN
;
A
#
# COMPACT_ATOMS: atom_id res chain seq x y z
N MET A 1 -4.87 16.33 22.45
CA MET A 1 -6.03 15.76 21.72
C MET A 1 -5.52 14.62 20.86
N ARG A 2 -6.36 13.61 20.59
CA ARG A 2 -6.01 12.55 19.63
C ARG A 2 -5.94 13.16 18.23
N LYS A 3 -4.91 12.86 17.45
CA LYS A 3 -4.87 13.21 16.02
C LYS A 3 -5.98 12.42 15.29
N PRO A 4 -6.81 13.05 14.44
CA PRO A 4 -7.76 12.32 13.62
C PRO A 4 -7.03 11.42 12.62
N TYR A 5 -7.66 10.31 12.25
CA TYR A 5 -7.19 9.45 11.18
C TYR A 5 -7.58 10.04 9.83
N VAL A 6 -6.61 10.15 8.92
CA VAL A 6 -6.86 10.42 7.50
C VAL A 6 -6.32 9.23 6.73
N ILE A 7 -7.23 8.38 6.26
CA ILE A 7 -6.89 7.16 5.55
C ILE A 7 -7.15 7.36 4.07
N LEU A 8 -6.11 7.19 3.25
CA LEU A 8 -6.16 7.39 1.80
C LEU A 8 -5.95 6.03 1.12
N ILE A 9 -6.87 5.64 0.23
CA ILE A 9 -6.81 4.34 -0.46
C ILE A 9 -6.87 4.57 -1.97
N GLY A 10 -5.69 4.64 -2.59
CA GLY A 10 -5.50 4.83 -4.03
C GLY A 10 -5.50 3.51 -4.78
N SER A 11 -6.12 3.45 -5.96
CA SER A 11 -6.07 2.28 -6.85
C SER A 11 -6.79 2.51 -8.18
N ALA A 12 -6.36 1.80 -9.22
CA ALA A 12 -7.12 1.67 -10.46
C ALA A 12 -8.51 1.04 -10.25
N SER A 13 -9.38 1.19 -11.25
CA SER A 13 -10.72 0.61 -11.24
C SER A 13 -10.65 -0.93 -11.27
N GLY A 14 -11.54 -1.61 -10.54
CA GLY A 14 -11.63 -3.07 -10.55
C GLY A 14 -10.68 -3.80 -9.59
N ILE A 15 -9.91 -3.11 -8.76
CA ILE A 15 -9.01 -3.76 -7.78
C ILE A 15 -9.71 -4.13 -6.46
N GLY A 16 -10.84 -3.47 -6.14
CA GLY A 16 -11.61 -3.73 -4.90
C GLY A 16 -11.51 -2.62 -3.84
N LYS A 17 -11.02 -1.44 -4.22
CA LYS A 17 -10.84 -0.27 -3.34
C LYS A 17 -12.07 0.11 -2.50
N SER A 18 -13.25 0.19 -3.10
CA SER A 18 -14.47 0.62 -2.39
C SER A 18 -14.89 -0.39 -1.32
N THR A 19 -14.70 -1.69 -1.59
CA THR A 19 -14.96 -2.77 -0.62
C THR A 19 -13.98 -2.73 0.54
N VAL A 20 -12.68 -2.60 0.25
CA VAL A 20 -11.63 -2.50 1.29
C VAL A 20 -11.82 -1.24 2.12
N ALA A 21 -12.09 -0.10 1.50
CA ALA A 21 -12.31 1.18 2.20
C ALA A 21 -13.52 1.12 3.13
N SER A 22 -14.64 0.56 2.67
CA SER A 22 -15.84 0.39 3.49
C SER A 22 -15.61 -0.54 4.68
N GLU A 23 -14.90 -1.66 4.48
CA GLU A 23 -14.64 -2.61 5.55
C GLU A 23 -13.64 -2.05 6.58
N LEU A 24 -12.61 -1.33 6.11
CA LEU A 24 -11.63 -0.68 6.98
C LEU A 24 -12.28 0.45 7.81
N ALA A 25 -13.11 1.28 7.17
CA ALA A 25 -13.84 2.34 7.86
C ALA A 25 -14.77 1.76 8.93
N ARG A 26 -15.46 0.66 8.63
CA ARG A 26 -16.30 -0.07 9.59
C ARG A 26 -15.48 -0.57 10.79
N GLU A 27 -14.34 -1.19 10.53
CA GLU A 27 -13.45 -1.77 11.54
C GLU A 27 -12.81 -0.70 12.46
N LEU A 28 -12.60 0.50 11.93
CA LEU A 28 -12.07 1.64 12.69
C LEU A 28 -13.17 2.59 13.22
N ASN A 29 -14.44 2.27 12.99
CA ASN A 29 -15.60 3.10 13.33
C ASN A 29 -15.53 4.53 12.77
N ILE A 30 -15.00 4.66 11.55
CA ILE A 30 -14.87 5.93 10.82
C ILE A 30 -16.17 6.19 10.07
N LYS A 31 -16.82 7.31 10.38
CA LYS A 31 -18.12 7.68 9.79
C LYS A 31 -17.99 8.26 8.39
N HIS A 32 -16.91 8.98 8.11
CA HIS A 32 -16.73 9.71 6.87
C HIS A 32 -15.95 8.85 5.87
N LEU A 33 -16.68 8.24 4.93
CA LEU A 33 -16.10 7.54 3.79
C LEU A 33 -16.41 8.33 2.51
N ILE A 34 -15.38 8.80 1.81
CA ILE A 34 -15.51 9.72 0.67
C ILE A 34 -14.85 9.11 -0.57
N GLU A 35 -15.62 8.99 -1.66
CA GLU A 35 -15.09 8.56 -2.95
C GLU A 35 -14.63 9.78 -3.77
N THR A 36 -13.40 9.75 -4.26
CA THR A 36 -12.87 10.84 -5.11
C THR A 36 -13.63 11.00 -6.42
N ASP A 37 -14.35 9.98 -6.88
CA ASP A 37 -15.27 10.10 -8.03
C ASP A 37 -16.42 11.08 -7.73
N PHE A 38 -16.95 11.15 -6.50
CA PHE A 38 -17.96 12.16 -6.13
C PHE A 38 -17.37 13.57 -6.10
N ILE A 39 -16.15 13.71 -5.58
CA ILE A 39 -15.42 14.99 -5.61
C ILE A 39 -15.23 15.42 -7.08
N ARG A 40 -14.84 14.49 -7.97
CA ARG A 40 -14.72 14.77 -9.40
C ARG A 40 -16.02 15.29 -9.99
N GLU A 41 -17.17 14.68 -9.69
CA GLU A 41 -18.46 15.14 -10.25
C GLU A 41 -18.82 16.56 -9.78
N ILE A 42 -18.46 16.93 -8.55
CA ILE A 42 -18.61 18.32 -8.06
C ILE A 42 -17.71 19.26 -8.87
N VAL A 43 -16.43 18.93 -9.04
CA VAL A 43 -15.48 19.76 -9.82
C VAL A 43 -15.93 19.88 -11.29
N ARG A 44 -16.48 18.80 -11.88
CA ARG A 44 -17.06 18.79 -13.24
C ARG A 44 -18.23 19.73 -13.41
N GLY A 45 -19.03 19.93 -12.37
CA GLY A 45 -20.13 20.90 -12.38
C GLY A 45 -19.65 22.36 -12.43
N ILE A 46 -18.41 22.61 -12.01
CA ILE A 46 -17.81 23.95 -11.95
C ILE A 46 -16.98 24.24 -13.20
N ILE A 47 -16.16 23.28 -13.63
CA ILE A 47 -15.25 23.45 -14.77
C ILE A 47 -15.79 22.70 -15.98
N GLY A 48 -16.18 23.45 -17.02
CA GLY A 48 -16.72 22.88 -18.25
C GLY A 48 -15.70 22.07 -19.08
N PRO A 49 -16.17 21.17 -19.96
CA PRO A 49 -15.31 20.28 -20.75
C PRO A 49 -14.39 21.00 -21.73
N ASP A 50 -14.72 22.23 -22.13
CA ASP A 50 -13.86 23.04 -23.00
C ASP A 50 -12.58 23.52 -22.29
N TYR A 51 -12.62 23.63 -20.96
CA TYR A 51 -11.51 24.10 -20.12
C TYR A 51 -10.72 22.96 -19.48
N ALA A 52 -11.40 21.89 -19.06
CA ALA A 52 -10.78 20.72 -18.46
C ALA A 52 -11.28 19.42 -19.11
N PRO A 53 -10.94 19.15 -20.38
CA PRO A 53 -11.49 18.00 -21.10
C PRO A 53 -11.13 16.66 -20.43
N ALA A 54 -9.93 16.53 -19.86
CA ALA A 54 -9.49 15.34 -19.13
C ALA A 54 -10.40 15.02 -17.93
N LEU A 55 -10.88 16.04 -17.21
CA LEU A 55 -11.79 15.90 -16.07
C LEU A 55 -13.13 15.26 -16.45
N HIS A 56 -13.57 15.43 -17.70
CA HIS A 56 -14.84 14.91 -18.23
C HIS A 56 -14.73 13.54 -18.90
N LYS A 57 -13.55 12.93 -18.86
CA LYS A 57 -13.32 11.55 -19.30
C LYS A 57 -13.22 10.59 -18.11
N SER A 58 -13.25 9.29 -18.39
CA SER A 58 -12.79 8.29 -17.42
C SER A 58 -11.26 8.37 -17.29
N SER A 59 -10.71 7.99 -16.14
CA SER A 59 -9.25 8.04 -15.88
C SER A 59 -8.44 7.34 -16.97
N PHE A 60 -8.88 6.17 -17.43
CA PHE A 60 -8.26 5.37 -18.50
C PHE A 60 -8.48 5.90 -19.92
N ASP A 61 -9.32 6.92 -20.12
CA ASP A 61 -9.60 7.55 -21.43
C ASP A 61 -9.13 9.01 -21.48
N ALA A 62 -8.67 9.57 -20.37
CA ALA A 62 -8.29 10.99 -20.26
C ALA A 62 -7.15 11.38 -21.21
N TYR A 63 -6.23 10.44 -21.50
CA TYR A 63 -5.13 10.64 -22.44
C TYR A 63 -5.57 11.02 -23.86
N THR A 64 -6.80 10.69 -24.25
CA THR A 64 -7.36 11.07 -25.55
C THR A 64 -7.53 12.58 -25.71
N THR A 65 -7.58 13.31 -24.60
CA THR A 65 -7.81 14.77 -24.56
C THR A 65 -6.54 15.60 -24.60
N LEU A 66 -5.37 14.97 -24.43
CA LEU A 66 -4.07 15.65 -24.47
C LEU A 66 -3.86 16.30 -25.84
N ARG A 67 -3.48 17.58 -25.85
CA ARG A 67 -3.18 18.33 -27.09
C ARG A 67 -1.83 17.94 -27.67
N ASP A 68 -0.81 17.82 -26.81
CA ASP A 68 0.59 17.59 -27.20
C ASP A 68 0.94 16.09 -27.32
N LYS A 69 0.10 15.29 -28.00
CA LYS A 69 0.35 13.84 -28.19
C LYS A 69 1.67 13.56 -28.91
N GLU A 70 2.11 14.50 -29.73
CA GLU A 70 3.37 14.46 -30.48
C GLU A 70 4.61 14.25 -29.59
N ARG A 71 4.61 14.79 -28.36
CA ARG A 71 5.70 14.60 -27.39
C ARG A 71 5.89 13.14 -26.98
N PHE A 72 4.86 12.32 -27.17
CA PHE A 72 4.85 10.92 -26.83
C PHE A 72 5.02 10.01 -28.04
N ARG A 73 5.19 10.54 -29.26
CA ARG A 73 5.38 9.71 -30.47
C ARG A 73 6.60 8.78 -30.41
N ASN A 74 7.67 9.23 -29.74
CA ASN A 74 8.89 8.45 -29.55
C ASN A 74 8.87 7.63 -28.24
N ASN A 75 7.85 7.83 -27.40
CA ASN A 75 7.65 7.10 -26.15
C ASN A 75 6.58 6.01 -26.34
N ASN A 76 6.55 5.03 -25.45
CA ASN A 76 5.50 4.00 -25.46
C ASN A 76 4.11 4.66 -25.22
N ILE A 77 3.05 4.10 -25.81
CA ILE A 77 1.64 4.52 -25.59
C ILE A 77 1.29 4.62 -24.10
N GLU A 78 1.94 3.82 -23.27
CA GLU A 78 1.81 3.83 -21.81
C GLU A 78 2.15 5.19 -21.22
N SER A 79 3.20 5.87 -21.69
CA SER A 79 3.57 7.20 -21.20
C SER A 79 2.49 8.24 -21.50
N LEU A 80 1.83 8.13 -22.65
CA LEU A 80 0.69 9.00 -23.00
C LEU A 80 -0.50 8.74 -22.08
N ILE A 81 -0.81 7.46 -21.81
CA ILE A 81 -1.88 7.07 -20.88
C ILE A 81 -1.61 7.63 -19.48
N CYS A 82 -0.37 7.49 -18.99
CA CYS A 82 0.04 8.00 -17.68
C CYS A 82 -0.10 9.52 -17.60
N ALA A 83 0.40 10.26 -18.59
CA ALA A 83 0.28 11.72 -18.62
C ALA A 83 -1.18 12.20 -18.62
N GLY A 84 -2.04 11.51 -19.37
CA GLY A 84 -3.48 11.83 -19.38
C GLY A 84 -4.15 11.56 -18.05
N PHE A 85 -3.74 10.49 -17.36
CA PHE A 85 -4.19 10.16 -16.03
C PHE A 85 -3.69 11.16 -14.97
N GLU A 86 -2.45 11.62 -15.06
CA GLU A 86 -1.92 12.67 -14.18
C GLU A 86 -2.71 13.98 -14.34
N GLU A 87 -2.95 14.41 -15.59
CA GLU A 87 -3.78 15.59 -15.85
C GLU A 87 -5.20 15.40 -15.29
N HIS A 88 -5.80 14.23 -15.47
CA HIS A 88 -7.11 13.90 -14.88
C HIS A 88 -7.13 14.01 -13.35
N ALA A 89 -6.11 13.46 -12.67
CA ALA A 89 -5.99 13.51 -11.21
C ALA A 89 -5.72 14.93 -10.70
N SER A 90 -4.94 15.73 -11.45
CA SER A 90 -4.55 17.09 -11.07
C SER A 90 -5.73 18.05 -10.84
N PHE A 91 -6.86 17.83 -11.53
CA PHE A 91 -8.08 18.62 -11.32
C PHE A 91 -8.81 18.28 -10.03
N VAL A 92 -8.63 17.06 -9.50
CA VAL A 92 -9.40 16.55 -8.35
C VAL A 92 -8.63 16.69 -7.04
N ILE A 93 -7.31 16.55 -7.08
CA ILE A 93 -6.45 16.58 -5.88
C ILE A 93 -6.62 17.85 -5.02
N PRO A 94 -6.70 19.08 -5.57
CA PRO A 94 -6.91 20.26 -4.75
C PRO A 94 -8.19 20.19 -3.91
N ALA A 95 -9.26 19.59 -4.45
CA ALA A 95 -10.51 19.40 -3.73
C ALA A 95 -10.40 18.28 -2.68
N VAL A 96 -9.66 17.20 -2.95
CA VAL A 96 -9.33 16.17 -1.95
C VAL A 96 -8.59 16.78 -0.77
N GLU A 97 -7.59 17.62 -1.04
CA GLU A 97 -6.84 18.31 0.01
C GLU A 97 -7.73 19.21 0.87
N LYS A 98 -8.72 19.90 0.27
CA LYS A 98 -9.71 20.68 1.05
C LYS A 98 -10.59 19.81 1.94
N VAL A 99 -10.94 18.61 1.51
CA VAL A 99 -11.65 17.63 2.35
C VAL A 99 -10.78 17.21 3.53
N ILE A 100 -9.50 16.93 3.30
CA ILE A 100 -8.55 16.59 4.37
C ILE A 100 -8.40 17.76 5.34
N GLU A 101 -8.12 18.97 4.84
CA GLU A 101 -8.02 20.20 5.66
C GLU A 101 -9.24 20.37 6.58
N ARG A 102 -10.44 20.15 6.03
CA ARG A 102 -11.69 20.26 6.80
C ARG A 102 -11.80 19.19 7.88
N ALA A 103 -11.54 17.93 7.54
CA ALA A 103 -11.61 16.83 8.51
C ALA A 103 -10.60 17.02 9.65
N VAL A 104 -9.38 17.46 9.33
CA VAL A 104 -8.34 17.77 10.33
C VAL A 104 -8.77 18.92 11.24
N ALA A 105 -9.31 20.01 10.68
CA ALA A 105 -9.80 21.15 11.46
C ALA A 105 -10.94 20.78 12.42
N ASP A 106 -11.84 19.89 11.98
CA ASP A 106 -12.98 19.42 12.79
C ASP A 106 -12.60 18.26 13.73
N SER A 107 -11.37 17.74 13.66
CA SER A 107 -10.91 16.52 14.37
C SER A 107 -11.73 15.27 14.03
N ASP A 108 -12.22 15.18 12.79
CA ASP A 108 -12.99 14.05 12.28
C ASP A 108 -12.07 13.02 11.62
N ASP A 109 -12.28 11.74 11.93
CA ASP A 109 -11.67 10.65 11.17
C ASP A 109 -12.31 10.56 9.79
N VAL A 110 -11.49 10.39 8.75
CA VAL A 110 -11.95 10.27 7.37
C VAL A 110 -11.19 9.21 6.60
N THR A 111 -11.92 8.40 5.82
CA THR A 111 -11.37 7.50 4.81
C THR A 111 -11.74 8.06 3.43
N ILE A 112 -10.74 8.33 2.60
CA ILE A 112 -10.91 8.78 1.22
C ILE A 112 -10.40 7.69 0.28
N GLU A 113 -11.22 7.29 -0.68
CA GLU A 113 -10.86 6.25 -1.66
C GLU A 113 -10.96 6.77 -3.09
N GLY A 114 -10.05 6.33 -3.94
CA GLY A 114 -10.30 6.32 -5.38
C GLY A 114 -9.06 6.48 -6.25
N VAL A 115 -9.31 6.53 -7.56
CA VAL A 115 -8.23 6.47 -8.55
C VAL A 115 -7.40 7.75 -8.62
N HIS A 116 -7.95 8.88 -8.18
CA HIS A 116 -7.27 10.18 -8.22
C HIS A 116 -6.21 10.35 -7.12
N LEU A 117 -6.16 9.44 -6.13
CA LEU A 117 -5.16 9.45 -5.07
C LEU A 117 -3.83 8.93 -5.62
N LEU A 118 -3.10 9.83 -6.28
CA LEU A 118 -1.81 9.57 -6.92
C LEU A 118 -0.65 9.98 -6.01
N PRO A 119 0.18 9.03 -5.54
CA PRO A 119 1.39 9.34 -4.80
C PRO A 119 2.31 10.29 -5.59
N GLY A 120 2.86 11.29 -4.90
CA GLY A 120 3.70 12.34 -5.49
C GLY A 120 2.96 13.55 -6.04
N LEU A 121 1.64 13.46 -6.24
CA LEU A 121 0.82 14.61 -6.64
C LEU A 121 -0.02 15.18 -5.49
N LEU A 122 -0.40 14.34 -4.53
CA LEU A 122 -1.04 14.75 -3.28
C LEU A 122 0.02 15.10 -2.23
N ASP A 123 -0.03 16.32 -1.71
CA ASP A 123 0.83 16.74 -0.60
C ASP A 123 0.21 16.32 0.73
N ILE A 124 0.69 15.21 1.27
CA ILE A 124 0.24 14.67 2.56
C ILE A 124 1.04 15.21 3.75
N GLU A 125 2.28 15.66 3.50
CA GLU A 125 3.22 16.11 4.53
C GLU A 125 2.66 17.32 5.28
N LYS A 126 1.93 18.20 4.58
CA LYS A 126 1.24 19.35 5.19
C LYS A 126 0.25 19.00 6.31
N PHE A 127 -0.16 17.74 6.44
CA PHE A 127 -1.16 17.31 7.43
C PHE A 127 -0.58 16.48 8.57
N GLU A 128 0.66 15.99 8.47
CA GLU A 128 1.24 15.03 9.43
C GLU A 128 1.39 15.60 10.84
N GLU A 129 1.61 16.91 10.97
CA GLU A 129 1.69 17.57 12.27
C GLU A 129 0.37 17.47 13.05
N ASN A 130 -0.77 17.50 12.36
CA ASN A 130 -2.10 17.63 12.96
C ASN A 130 -2.97 16.38 12.85
N ALA A 131 -2.61 15.42 11.99
CA ALA A 131 -3.39 14.21 11.74
C ALA A 131 -2.50 12.97 11.60
N SER A 132 -3.08 11.79 11.82
CA SER A 132 -2.45 10.50 11.57
C SER A 132 -2.77 10.08 10.15
N ILE A 133 -1.86 10.35 9.22
CA ILE A 133 -2.05 10.08 7.79
C ILE A 133 -1.63 8.65 7.47
N HIS A 134 -2.49 7.88 6.83
CA HIS A 134 -2.18 6.55 6.32
C HIS A 134 -2.59 6.45 4.86
N PHE A 135 -1.60 6.50 3.96
CA PHE A 135 -1.81 6.36 2.52
C PHE A 135 -1.43 4.95 2.06
N PHE A 136 -2.33 4.28 1.37
CA PHE A 136 -2.12 2.97 0.77
C PHE A 136 -2.47 3.00 -0.72
N VAL A 137 -1.72 2.24 -1.51
CA VAL A 137 -2.12 1.88 -2.87
C VAL A 137 -2.48 0.39 -2.92
N LEU A 138 -3.70 0.06 -3.34
CA LEU A 138 -4.07 -1.34 -3.54
C LEU A 138 -3.58 -1.83 -4.90
N SER A 139 -3.13 -3.07 -4.93
CA SER A 139 -2.73 -3.76 -6.16
C SER A 139 -3.45 -5.10 -6.32
N ALA A 140 -3.42 -5.65 -7.52
CA ALA A 140 -3.81 -7.03 -7.79
C ALA A 140 -3.04 -7.58 -8.99
N GLU A 141 -2.88 -8.90 -9.02
CA GLU A 141 -2.36 -9.61 -10.19
C GLU A 141 -3.28 -9.41 -11.40
N GLU A 142 -2.72 -9.38 -12.60
CA GLU A 142 -3.42 -8.95 -13.82
C GLU A 142 -4.69 -9.77 -14.11
N ASN A 143 -4.63 -11.09 -13.94
CA ASN A 143 -5.78 -11.97 -14.19
C ASN A 143 -6.94 -11.66 -13.23
N VAL A 144 -6.64 -11.49 -11.94
CA VAL A 144 -7.63 -11.14 -10.91
C VAL A 144 -8.21 -9.75 -11.18
N HIS A 145 -7.35 -8.80 -11.55
CA HIS A 145 -7.77 -7.45 -11.93
C HIS A 145 -8.71 -7.47 -13.13
N LYS A 146 -8.39 -8.26 -14.17
CA LYS A 146 -9.19 -8.40 -15.38
C LYS A 146 -10.57 -8.98 -15.08
N GLU A 147 -10.63 -10.07 -14.32
CA GLU A 147 -11.88 -10.70 -13.93
C GLU A 147 -12.80 -9.73 -13.17
N ARG A 148 -12.24 -9.04 -12.17
CA ARG A 148 -12.99 -8.05 -11.37
C ARG A 148 -13.43 -6.85 -12.21
N PHE A 149 -12.59 -6.39 -13.13
CA PHE A 149 -12.92 -5.29 -14.05
C PHE A 149 -14.08 -5.66 -14.98
N VAL A 150 -14.05 -6.87 -15.56
CA VAL A 150 -15.12 -7.39 -16.40
C VAL A 150 -16.42 -7.53 -15.61
N LYS A 151 -16.37 -8.11 -14.40
CA LYS A 151 -17.54 -8.26 -13.53
C LYS A 151 -18.20 -6.92 -13.22
N ARG A 152 -17.39 -5.91 -12.85
CA ARG A 152 -17.87 -4.54 -12.59
C ARG A 152 -18.51 -3.91 -13.83
N ALA A 153 -17.94 -4.11 -15.02
CA ALA A 153 -18.51 -3.59 -16.26
C ALA A 153 -19.92 -4.15 -16.53
N MET A 154 -20.12 -5.45 -16.28
CA MET A 154 -21.40 -6.13 -16.44
C MET A 154 -22.44 -5.62 -15.43
N GLU A 155 -22.07 -5.46 -14.16
CA GLU A 155 -22.97 -4.99 -13.09
C GLU A 155 -23.47 -3.55 -13.33
N VAL A 156 -22.61 -2.67 -13.82
CA VAL A 156 -22.94 -1.25 -14.06
C VAL A 156 -23.66 -1.03 -15.40
N LYS A 157 -23.96 -2.11 -16.17
CA LYS A 157 -24.53 -2.05 -17.53
C LYS A 157 -23.75 -1.12 -18.48
N ARG A 158 -22.45 -0.92 -18.23
CA ARG A 158 -21.57 -0.18 -19.14
C ARG A 158 -21.26 -1.12 -20.29
N GLY A 159 -21.82 -0.85 -21.48
CA GLY A 159 -21.74 -1.74 -22.66
C GLY A 159 -20.31 -2.08 -23.13
N GLY A 160 -20.22 -2.88 -24.20
CA GLY A 160 -18.99 -3.56 -24.65
C GLY A 160 -17.71 -2.70 -24.77
N LYS A 161 -17.82 -1.42 -25.13
CA LYS A 161 -16.66 -0.50 -25.22
C LYS A 161 -15.88 -0.36 -23.92
N HIS A 162 -16.50 -0.56 -22.75
CA HIS A 162 -15.79 -0.44 -21.47
C HIS A 162 -14.76 -1.56 -21.26
N LEU A 163 -15.00 -2.74 -21.84
CA LEU A 163 -14.10 -3.90 -21.75
C LEU A 163 -12.83 -3.71 -22.59
N GLU A 164 -12.89 -2.87 -23.63
CA GLU A 164 -11.75 -2.58 -24.51
C GLU A 164 -10.65 -1.78 -23.78
N TYR A 165 -10.99 -1.07 -22.70
CA TYR A 165 -10.07 -0.22 -21.92
C TYR A 165 -9.31 -0.94 -20.80
N PHE A 166 -9.37 -2.28 -20.73
CA PHE A 166 -8.65 -3.00 -19.67
C PHE A 166 -7.15 -2.71 -19.73
N ARG A 167 -6.57 -2.61 -20.93
CA ARG A 167 -5.14 -2.33 -21.12
C ARG A 167 -4.77 -0.98 -20.50
N GLU A 168 -5.51 0.07 -20.80
CA GLU A 168 -5.28 1.41 -20.27
C GLU A 168 -5.46 1.46 -18.75
N ASN A 169 -6.49 0.78 -18.23
CA ASN A 169 -6.72 0.69 -16.79
C ASN A 169 -5.61 -0.11 -16.08
N ARG A 170 -5.02 -1.11 -16.74
CA ARG A 170 -3.87 -1.86 -16.23
C ARG A 170 -2.60 -1.00 -16.22
N VAL A 171 -2.38 -0.20 -17.27
CA VAL A 171 -1.28 0.78 -17.30
C VAL A 171 -1.40 1.77 -16.14
N ILE A 172 -2.60 2.27 -15.84
CA ILE A 172 -2.84 3.15 -14.69
C ILE A 172 -2.59 2.43 -13.36
N HIS A 173 -3.00 1.17 -13.23
CA HIS A 173 -2.68 0.34 -12.06
C HIS A 173 -1.17 0.26 -11.83
N ASP A 174 -0.42 -0.15 -12.86
CA ASP A 174 1.02 -0.33 -12.76
C ASP A 174 1.73 1.03 -12.53
N TYR A 175 1.19 2.11 -13.09
CA TYR A 175 1.62 3.48 -12.82
C TYR A 175 1.48 3.87 -11.34
N LEU A 176 0.29 3.65 -10.75
CA LEU A 176 0.01 3.93 -9.34
C LEU A 176 0.90 3.11 -8.41
N VAL A 177 1.08 1.81 -8.69
CA VAL A 177 1.97 0.94 -7.91
C VAL A 177 3.41 1.43 -7.96
N ARG A 178 3.89 1.82 -9.14
CA ARG A 178 5.25 2.37 -9.28
C ARG A 178 5.39 3.69 -8.52
N LYS A 179 4.43 4.61 -8.67
CA LYS A 179 4.42 5.90 -7.97
C LYS A 179 4.36 5.72 -6.45
N ALA A 180 3.58 4.76 -5.96
CA ALA A 180 3.56 4.43 -4.54
C ALA A 180 4.94 4.04 -4.02
N ARG A 181 5.64 3.15 -4.73
CA ARG A 181 7.02 2.74 -4.37
C ARG A 181 8.03 3.87 -4.46
N GLU A 182 7.91 4.77 -5.44
CA GLU A 182 8.78 5.95 -5.59
C GLU A 182 8.62 6.95 -4.45
N HIS A 183 7.46 6.96 -3.78
CA HIS A 183 7.10 7.89 -2.71
C HIS A 183 6.91 7.18 -1.36
N ASP A 184 7.46 5.98 -1.19
CA ASP A 184 7.41 5.18 0.04
C ASP A 184 5.99 4.93 0.60
N VAL A 185 4.97 4.97 -0.27
CA VAL A 185 3.58 4.63 0.04
C VAL A 185 3.41 3.11 -0.03
N PRO A 186 2.92 2.45 1.05
CA PRO A 186 2.71 1.01 1.06
C PRO A 186 1.77 0.52 -0.05
N VAL A 187 2.19 -0.54 -0.75
CA VAL A 187 1.40 -1.20 -1.79
C VAL A 187 0.84 -2.51 -1.24
N ILE A 188 -0.47 -2.59 -1.04
CA ILE A 188 -1.13 -3.77 -0.45
C ILE A 188 -1.78 -4.60 -1.57
N ASN A 189 -1.34 -5.84 -1.78
CA ASN A 189 -1.98 -6.74 -2.75
C ASN A 189 -3.34 -7.22 -2.21
N ASN A 190 -4.42 -6.97 -2.96
CA ASN A 190 -5.78 -7.26 -2.56
C ASN A 190 -6.31 -8.58 -3.14
N ASP A 191 -5.77 -9.70 -2.67
CA ASP A 191 -6.28 -11.03 -3.03
C ASP A 191 -7.48 -11.45 -2.15
N ASP A 192 -7.31 -11.35 -0.83
CA ASP A 192 -8.34 -11.58 0.17
C ASP A 192 -8.59 -10.33 1.02
N ILE A 193 -9.86 -9.94 1.18
CA ILE A 193 -10.24 -8.70 1.86
C ILE A 193 -9.81 -8.75 3.34
N LYS A 194 -10.01 -9.86 4.05
CA LYS A 194 -9.69 -9.93 5.49
C LYS A 194 -8.19 -9.77 5.72
N CYS A 195 -7.36 -10.45 4.92
CA CYS A 195 -5.91 -10.32 4.96
C CYS A 195 -5.45 -8.90 4.58
N THR A 196 -6.10 -8.26 3.60
CA THR A 196 -5.83 -6.86 3.24
C THR A 196 -6.11 -5.92 4.40
N ILE A 197 -7.26 -6.04 5.06
CA ILE A 197 -7.63 -5.22 6.21
C ILE A 197 -6.65 -5.42 7.36
N LYS A 198 -6.32 -6.67 7.72
CA LYS A 198 -5.32 -6.97 8.76
C LYS A 198 -3.99 -6.26 8.49
N ARG A 199 -3.47 -6.39 7.27
CA ARG A 199 -2.22 -5.72 6.88
C ARG A 199 -2.32 -4.21 7.00
N MET A 200 -3.39 -3.59 6.51
CA MET A 200 -3.57 -2.13 6.65
C MET A 200 -3.64 -1.70 8.12
N LEU A 201 -4.32 -2.48 8.98
CA LEU A 201 -4.40 -2.21 10.42
C LEU A 201 -3.04 -2.31 11.13
N SER A 202 -2.12 -3.17 10.68
CA SER A 202 -0.77 -3.26 11.25
C SER A 202 0.10 -2.03 10.96
N PHE A 203 -0.28 -1.21 9.97
CA PHE A 203 0.25 0.14 9.75
C PHE A 203 -0.49 1.19 10.58
N ILE A 204 -1.82 1.10 10.68
CA ILE A 204 -2.65 2.15 11.30
C ILE A 204 -2.57 2.14 12.83
N ARG A 205 -2.67 0.96 13.44
CA ARG A 205 -2.76 0.83 14.91
C ARG A 205 -1.39 0.76 15.59
N GLU A 206 -0.33 0.46 14.84
CA GLU A 206 1.04 0.32 15.35
C GLU A 206 1.18 -0.49 16.65
N ASN A 207 0.42 -1.58 16.79
CA ASN A 207 0.58 -2.51 17.90
C ASN A 207 1.88 -3.28 17.70
N CYS A 208 2.98 -2.74 18.22
CA CYS A 208 4.31 -3.27 17.98
C CYS A 208 5.01 -3.77 19.23
N ALA A 209 5.84 -4.79 19.07
CA ALA A 209 6.78 -5.27 20.07
C ALA A 209 8.18 -5.38 19.47
N GLU A 210 9.20 -5.14 20.30
CA GLU A 210 10.55 -5.60 19.99
C GLU A 210 10.68 -7.05 20.42
N VAL A 211 11.11 -7.90 19.49
CA VAL A 211 11.43 -9.30 19.76
C VAL A 211 12.85 -9.58 19.33
N THR A 212 13.60 -10.28 20.17
CA THR A 212 14.92 -10.79 19.81
C THR A 212 14.78 -12.26 19.44
N LEU A 213 15.22 -12.59 18.24
CA LEU A 213 15.17 -13.94 17.69
C LEU A 213 16.58 -14.51 17.56
N GLN A 214 16.71 -15.82 17.74
CA GLN A 214 17.95 -16.54 17.46
C GLN A 214 17.65 -17.72 16.54
N HIS A 215 18.04 -17.59 15.27
CA HIS A 215 17.85 -18.66 14.30
C HIS A 215 18.79 -18.48 13.08
N PRO A 216 19.17 -19.57 12.41
CA PRO A 216 19.94 -19.47 11.17
C PRO A 216 19.04 -19.06 10.00
N VAL A 217 19.64 -18.67 8.85
CA VAL A 217 18.92 -18.18 7.67
C VAL A 217 17.92 -19.20 7.12
N GLU A 218 18.17 -20.50 7.29
CA GLU A 218 17.28 -21.58 6.87
C GLU A 218 15.88 -21.49 7.51
N ARG A 219 15.78 -20.94 8.73
CA ARG A 219 14.53 -20.76 9.45
C ARG A 219 13.85 -19.43 9.18
N LEU A 220 14.44 -18.53 8.38
CA LEU A 220 13.85 -17.23 8.06
C LEU A 220 12.47 -17.36 7.40
N GLY A 221 12.27 -18.40 6.59
CA GLY A 221 10.96 -18.68 5.99
C GLY A 221 9.88 -18.98 7.02
N GLU A 222 10.22 -19.69 8.11
CA GLU A 222 9.29 -20.01 9.21
C GLU A 222 8.89 -18.73 9.97
N VAL A 223 9.85 -17.86 10.27
CA VAL A 223 9.59 -16.56 10.93
C VAL A 223 8.67 -15.67 10.10
N ILE A 224 8.95 -15.53 8.81
CA ILE A 224 8.12 -14.75 7.88
C ILE A 224 6.70 -15.33 7.79
N ASP A 225 6.57 -16.66 7.72
CA ASP A 225 5.27 -17.33 7.64
C ASP A 225 4.41 -17.06 8.89
N ILE A 226 5.00 -17.20 10.08
CA ILE A 226 4.33 -16.93 11.36
C ILE A 226 3.88 -15.47 11.41
N ILE A 227 4.81 -14.53 11.26
CA ILE A 227 4.54 -13.10 11.47
C ILE A 227 3.54 -12.59 10.44
N ILE A 228 3.78 -12.85 9.16
CA ILE A 228 3.08 -12.17 8.05
C ILE A 228 1.91 -13.01 7.56
N LYS A 229 2.14 -14.28 7.18
CA LYS A 229 1.14 -15.08 6.48
C LYS A 229 0.01 -15.54 7.39
N ARG A 230 0.35 -16.00 8.60
CA ARG A 230 -0.63 -16.55 9.55
C ARG A 230 -1.37 -15.47 10.32
N HIS A 231 -0.63 -14.47 10.82
CA HIS A 231 -1.16 -13.48 11.75
C HIS A 231 -1.38 -12.09 11.15
N GLY A 232 -0.93 -11.84 9.91
CA GLY A 232 -1.12 -10.55 9.22
C GLY A 232 -0.27 -9.41 9.79
N GLY A 233 0.83 -9.75 10.47
CA GLY A 233 1.79 -8.81 11.00
C GLY A 233 2.76 -8.27 9.96
N ARG A 234 3.67 -7.43 10.44
CA ARG A 234 4.65 -6.66 9.67
C ARG A 234 5.98 -6.69 10.41
N ILE A 235 7.06 -6.96 9.69
CA ILE A 235 8.43 -6.79 10.19
C ILE A 235 8.91 -5.39 9.78
N VAL A 236 9.07 -4.49 10.73
CA VAL A 236 9.43 -3.09 10.47
C VAL A 236 10.91 -2.96 10.17
N ASP A 237 11.72 -3.50 11.06
CA ASP A 237 13.17 -3.41 11.01
C ASP A 237 13.83 -4.72 11.44
N VAL A 238 15.15 -4.77 11.24
CA VAL A 238 16.02 -5.78 11.79
C VAL A 238 17.29 -5.11 12.31
N SER A 239 17.73 -5.51 13.50
CA SER A 239 18.92 -5.00 14.18
C SER A 239 19.84 -6.17 14.55
N TYR A 240 21.07 -6.13 14.05
CA TYR A 240 22.07 -7.16 14.33
C TYR A 240 23.08 -6.64 15.37
N PRO A 241 23.10 -7.19 16.60
CA PRO A 241 24.17 -6.88 17.57
C PRO A 241 25.47 -7.55 17.10
N ILE A 242 26.46 -6.75 16.69
CA ILE A 242 27.75 -7.29 16.23
C ILE A 242 28.79 -7.06 17.34
N PRO A 243 29.41 -8.12 17.89
CA PRO A 243 30.45 -7.98 18.91
C PRO A 243 31.56 -7.02 18.49
N GLY A 244 31.94 -6.12 19.39
CA GLY A 244 32.97 -5.09 19.14
C GLY A 244 32.44 -3.77 18.55
N PHE A 245 31.14 -3.69 18.22
CA PHE A 245 30.49 -2.44 17.83
C PHE A 245 29.63 -1.88 18.98
N SER A 246 29.65 -0.56 19.16
CA SER A 246 28.85 0.11 20.20
C SER A 246 27.37 0.26 19.83
N GLN A 247 27.03 0.13 18.54
CA GLN A 247 25.67 0.22 18.03
C GLN A 247 25.41 -0.98 17.10
N PRO A 248 24.19 -1.56 17.15
CA PRO A 248 23.83 -2.65 16.25
C PRO A 248 23.71 -2.17 14.80
N LEU A 249 23.94 -3.07 13.84
CA LEU A 249 23.62 -2.80 12.44
C LEU A 249 22.10 -2.86 12.26
N LYS A 250 21.46 -1.70 12.15
CA LYS A 250 20.01 -1.58 11.96
C LYS A 250 19.65 -1.35 10.48
N ARG A 251 18.61 -2.03 10.00
CA ARG A 251 18.05 -1.84 8.65
C ARG A 251 16.53 -1.81 8.72
N GLU A 252 15.93 -0.81 8.10
CA GLU A 252 14.49 -0.82 7.82
C GLU A 252 14.22 -1.78 6.67
N VAL A 253 13.27 -2.68 6.87
CA VAL A 253 12.92 -3.73 5.89
C VAL A 253 11.46 -3.68 5.48
N ASN A 254 10.57 -3.22 6.37
CA ASN A 254 9.14 -3.07 6.14
C ASN A 254 8.53 -4.20 5.30
N VAL A 255 8.61 -5.44 5.80
CA VAL A 255 8.04 -6.62 5.14
C VAL A 255 6.64 -6.88 5.71
N TYR A 256 5.63 -6.83 4.84
CA TYR A 256 4.21 -6.98 5.22
C TYR A 256 3.37 -7.72 4.18
N ASP A 257 3.88 -7.89 2.95
CA ASP A 257 3.17 -8.59 1.89
C ASP A 257 3.68 -10.04 1.76
N PRO A 258 2.79 -11.06 1.90
CA PRO A 258 3.18 -12.46 1.79
C PRO A 258 3.81 -12.81 0.43
N VAL A 259 3.31 -12.23 -0.67
CA VAL A 259 3.80 -12.53 -2.02
C VAL A 259 5.19 -11.94 -2.22
N GLU A 260 5.42 -10.72 -1.74
CA GLU A 260 6.76 -10.11 -1.75
C GLU A 260 7.74 -10.89 -0.89
N ALA A 261 7.32 -11.34 0.30
CA ALA A 261 8.14 -12.12 1.19
C ALA A 261 8.52 -13.48 0.56
N GLU A 262 7.57 -14.17 -0.08
CA GLU A 262 7.84 -15.39 -0.84
C GLU A 262 8.80 -15.15 -2.03
N ARG A 263 8.62 -14.04 -2.77
CA ARG A 263 9.54 -13.63 -3.85
C ARG A 263 10.94 -13.32 -3.31
N PHE A 264 11.06 -12.75 -2.13
CA PHE A 264 12.35 -12.53 -1.46
C PHE A 264 13.03 -13.85 -1.12
N LEU A 265 12.33 -14.77 -0.44
CA LEU A 265 12.86 -16.08 -0.07
C LEU A 265 13.29 -16.90 -1.29
N LYS A 266 12.49 -16.88 -2.37
CA LYS A 266 12.84 -17.53 -3.63
C LYS A 266 14.13 -16.96 -4.23
N ARG A 267 14.25 -15.64 -4.34
CA ARG A 267 15.46 -14.97 -4.85
C ARG A 267 16.70 -15.21 -3.97
N LEU A 268 16.50 -15.34 -2.66
CA LEU A 268 17.57 -15.66 -1.71
C LEU A 268 18.10 -17.08 -1.97
N ASN A 269 17.21 -18.06 -2.13
CA ASN A 269 17.57 -19.45 -2.40
C ASN A 269 18.17 -19.67 -3.79
N GLU A 270 17.70 -18.94 -4.81
CA GLU A 270 18.24 -19.00 -6.17
C GLU A 270 19.61 -18.32 -6.34
N SER A 271 20.05 -17.51 -5.36
CA SER A 271 21.31 -16.77 -5.43
C SER A 271 22.29 -17.21 -4.33
N PRO A 272 23.21 -18.16 -4.63
CA PRO A 272 24.17 -18.67 -3.65
C PRO A 272 25.08 -17.59 -3.05
N LYS A 273 25.32 -16.49 -3.77
CA LYS A 273 26.09 -15.36 -3.25
C LYS A 273 25.29 -14.61 -2.18
N ARG A 274 24.05 -14.22 -2.47
CA ARG A 274 23.20 -13.47 -1.53
C ARG A 274 22.90 -14.26 -0.26
N LYS A 275 22.64 -15.57 -0.40
CA LYS A 275 22.42 -16.45 0.76
C LYS A 275 23.64 -16.46 1.68
N ARG A 276 24.84 -16.67 1.12
CA ARG A 276 26.10 -16.64 1.88
C ARG A 276 26.39 -15.29 2.53
N ASP A 277 26.08 -14.19 1.85
CA ASP A 277 26.28 -12.84 2.42
C ASP A 277 25.36 -12.60 3.62
N LEU A 278 24.11 -13.09 3.58
CA LEU A 278 23.17 -13.02 4.71
C LEU A 278 23.56 -13.97 5.85
N GLU A 279 23.98 -15.20 5.53
CA GLU A 279 24.47 -16.17 6.51
C GLU A 279 25.68 -15.64 7.28
N ARG A 280 26.61 -14.96 6.59
CA ARG A 280 27.74 -14.28 7.23
C ARG A 280 27.28 -13.21 8.20
N LEU A 281 26.30 -12.39 7.81
CA LEU A 281 25.75 -11.36 8.68
C LEU A 281 25.11 -11.97 9.93
N TYR A 282 24.32 -13.02 9.77
CA TYR A 282 23.72 -13.75 10.89
C TYR A 282 24.80 -14.33 11.81
N THR A 283 25.84 -14.93 11.24
CA THR A 283 26.94 -15.51 12.03
C THR A 283 27.72 -14.45 12.81
N LEU A 284 27.88 -13.23 12.27
CA LEU A 284 28.53 -12.12 12.97
C LEU A 284 27.76 -11.63 14.20
N SER A 285 26.47 -11.95 14.30
CA SER A 285 25.64 -11.61 15.45
C SER A 285 25.23 -12.85 16.25
N ASP A 286 25.96 -13.97 16.13
CA ASP A 286 25.65 -15.25 16.79
C ASP A 286 24.23 -15.79 16.48
N ASN A 287 23.74 -15.45 15.27
CA ASN A 287 22.38 -15.65 14.78
C ASN A 287 21.30 -14.89 15.57
N ILE A 288 21.70 -14.02 16.49
CA ILE A 288 20.82 -13.17 17.31
C ILE A 288 20.52 -11.90 16.52
N HIS A 289 19.25 -11.54 16.45
CA HIS A 289 18.81 -10.32 15.81
C HIS A 289 17.47 -9.86 16.38
N SER A 290 17.30 -8.56 16.52
CA SER A 290 16.10 -7.96 17.08
C SER A 290 15.25 -7.36 15.97
N HIS A 291 13.93 -7.48 16.12
CA HIS A 291 12.95 -6.96 15.19
C HIS A 291 11.92 -6.14 15.94
N ARG A 292 11.56 -4.98 15.41
CA ARG A 292 10.26 -4.39 15.68
C ARG A 292 9.21 -5.05 14.78
N ILE A 293 8.28 -5.78 15.39
CA ILE A 293 7.15 -6.42 14.71
C ILE A 293 5.89 -5.65 15.07
N CYS A 294 5.01 -5.38 14.10
CA CYS A 294 3.70 -4.79 14.34
C CYS A 294 2.58 -5.71 13.87
N ALA A 295 1.46 -5.74 14.58
CA ALA A 295 0.31 -6.58 14.28
C ALA A 295 -0.99 -5.76 14.14
N PRO A 296 -2.05 -6.35 13.53
CA PRO A 296 -3.34 -5.68 13.36
C PRO A 296 -4.04 -5.31 14.68
N ASP A 297 -3.81 -6.10 15.72
CA ASP A 297 -4.43 -6.00 17.04
C ASP A 297 -3.52 -6.68 18.10
N PRO A 298 -3.73 -6.38 19.40
CA PRO A 298 -2.94 -6.98 20.48
C PRO A 298 -3.03 -8.51 20.55
N GLU A 299 -4.18 -9.08 20.18
CA GLU A 299 -4.41 -10.54 20.20
C GLU A 299 -3.54 -11.24 19.15
N SER A 300 -3.49 -10.68 17.93
CA SER A 300 -2.61 -11.15 16.86
C SER A 300 -1.14 -10.95 17.21
N LEU A 301 -0.77 -9.86 17.90
CA LEU A 301 0.60 -9.66 18.37
C LEU A 301 1.00 -10.74 19.37
N GLN A 302 0.13 -11.03 20.34
CA GLN A 302 0.39 -12.07 21.34
C GLN A 302 0.49 -13.45 20.67
N ALA A 303 -0.41 -13.77 19.73
CA ALA A 303 -0.37 -15.03 18.99
C ALA A 303 0.94 -15.21 18.18
N ILE A 304 1.49 -14.12 17.62
CA ILE A 304 2.81 -14.14 16.97
C ILE A 304 3.89 -14.49 17.99
N LEU A 305 3.91 -13.83 19.15
CA LEU A 305 4.93 -14.05 20.19
C LEU A 305 4.86 -15.48 20.74
N ASP A 306 3.66 -15.97 21.03
CA ASP A 306 3.44 -17.33 21.54
C ASP A 306 3.93 -18.37 20.53
N GLU A 307 3.58 -18.23 19.25
CA GLU A 307 4.01 -19.18 18.22
C GLU A 307 5.53 -19.12 17.98
N LEU A 308 6.15 -17.93 18.03
CA LEU A 308 7.62 -17.81 17.96
C LEU A 308 8.31 -18.48 19.15
N GLU A 309 7.73 -18.38 20.36
CA GLU A 309 8.23 -19.05 21.56
C GLU A 309 8.09 -20.57 21.46
N GLU A 310 6.92 -21.08 21.05
CA GLU A 310 6.66 -22.51 20.84
C GLU A 310 7.62 -23.14 19.83
N LYS A 311 8.04 -22.37 18.82
CA LYS A 311 9.02 -22.80 17.82
C LYS A 311 10.48 -22.65 18.26
N GLY A 312 10.73 -22.18 19.49
CA GLY A 312 12.07 -21.94 20.02
C GLY A 312 12.86 -20.94 19.18
N LEU A 313 12.18 -19.90 18.66
CA LEU A 313 12.79 -18.85 17.85
C LEU A 313 13.16 -17.62 18.70
N ILE A 314 12.49 -17.42 19.84
CA ILE A 314 12.75 -16.29 20.74
C ILE A 314 14.03 -16.52 21.53
N TYR A 315 14.91 -15.53 21.51
CA TYR A 315 16.10 -15.48 22.34
C TYR A 315 15.77 -14.82 23.68
N ARG A 316 16.23 -15.44 24.78
CA ARG A 316 16.25 -14.85 26.12
C ARG A 316 17.69 -14.88 26.58
N GLU A 317 18.24 -13.74 27.00
CA GLU A 317 19.54 -13.75 27.69
C GLU A 317 19.39 -14.60 28.96
N GLU A 318 20.21 -15.64 29.07
CA GLU A 318 20.36 -16.35 30.34
C GLU A 318 21.08 -15.39 31.30
N ASN A 319 20.39 -15.03 32.40
CA ASN A 319 20.97 -14.28 33.53
C ASN A 319 22.11 -15.06 34.19
#